data_AF-A0A2N7R687-F1
#
_entry.id   AF-A0A2N7R687-F1
#
_cell.length_a   1.000
_cell.length_b   1.000
_cell.length_c   1.000
_cell.angle_alpha   90.00
_cell.angle_beta   90.00
_cell.angle_gamma   90.00
#
_symmetry.space_group_name_H-M   'P 1'
#
loop_
_entity.id
_entity.type
_entity.pdbx_description
1 polymer ?
#
loop_
_entity_poly.entity_id
_entity_poly.type
_entity_poly.pdbx_seq_one_letter_code
_entity_poly.pdbx_strand_id
1 'polypeptide(L)' 'MLLKKAEAIGVDNGAVVAFLKTVDAKQFYERHGYEIYGVLEDRPIGTNLYHLKKRLVKHA' A
#
# COMPACT_ATOMS: atom_id res chain seq x y z
N MET A 1 -9.14 -5.78 -11.26
CA MET A 1 -7.92 -4.98 -10.97
C MET A 1 -6.93 -5.82 -10.17
N LEU A 2 -5.62 -5.76 -10.47
CA LEU A 2 -4.60 -6.62 -9.86
C LEU A 2 -4.42 -6.42 -8.35
N LEU A 3 -4.46 -5.18 -7.87
CA LEU A 3 -4.31 -4.87 -6.44
C LEU A 3 -5.33 -5.63 -5.57
N LYS A 4 -6.63 -5.59 -5.93
CA LYS A 4 -7.68 -6.32 -5.19
C LYS A 4 -7.46 -7.84 -5.18
N LYS A 5 -6.91 -8.41 -6.27
CA LYS A 5 -6.59 -9.84 -6.34
C LYS A 5 -5.45 -10.20 -5.39
N ALA A 6 -4.40 -9.39 -5.35
CA ALA A 6 -3.29 -9.58 -4.43
C ALA A 6 -3.73 -9.43 -2.96
N GLU A 7 -4.56 -8.43 -2.66
CA GLU A 7 -5.16 -8.25 -1.34
C GLU A 7 -6.00 -9.45 -0.91
N ALA A 8 -6.84 -9.99 -1.80
CA ALA A 8 -7.66 -11.18 -1.53
C ALA A 8 -6.80 -12.41 -1.23
N ILE A 9 -5.78 -12.68 -2.05
CA ILE A 9 -4.81 -13.76 -1.79
C ILE A 9 -4.14 -13.58 -0.43
N GLY A 10 -3.76 -12.35 -0.08
CA GLY A 10 -3.19 -12.05 1.23
C GLY A 10 -4.15 -12.40 2.37
N VAL A 11 -5.40 -11.95 2.29
CA VAL A 11 -6.45 -12.24 3.28
C VAL A 11 -6.68 -13.75 3.41
N ASP A 12 -6.75 -14.48 2.30
CA ASP A 12 -6.96 -15.94 2.29
C ASP A 12 -5.81 -16.69 2.98
N ASN A 13 -4.60 -16.12 2.94
CA ASN A 13 -3.41 -16.64 3.64
C ASN A 13 -3.23 -16.06 5.05
N GLY A 14 -4.23 -15.35 5.59
CA GLY A 14 -4.19 -14.81 6.96
C GLY A 14 -3.44 -13.49 7.10
N ALA A 15 -3.09 -12.80 6.01
CA ALA A 15 -2.50 -11.47 6.09
C ALA A 15 -3.52 -10.45 6.62
N VAL A 16 -3.08 -9.66 7.61
CA VAL A 16 -3.92 -8.64 8.27
C VAL A 16 -3.59 -7.23 7.78
N VAL A 17 -2.39 -7.02 7.26
CA VAL A 17 -1.92 -5.71 6.77
C VAL A 17 -1.12 -5.92 5.49
N ALA A 18 -1.38 -5.10 4.47
CA ALA A 18 -0.54 -4.96 3.30
C ALA A 18 0.41 -3.77 3.49
N PHE A 19 1.70 -3.95 3.18
CA PHE A 19 2.72 -2.91 3.18
C PHE A 19 3.31 -2.75 1.79
N LEU A 20 3.57 -1.50 1.38
CA LEU A 20 4.27 -1.21 0.13
C LEU A 20 5.03 0.11 0.23
N LYS A 21 5.87 0.35 -0.78
CA LYS A 21 6.54 1.63 -0.99
C LYS A 21 6.42 2.05 -2.46
N THR A 22 6.27 3.34 -2.71
CA THR A 22 6.14 3.90 -4.08
C THR A 22 6.69 5.31 -4.13
N VAL A 23 7.20 5.73 -5.30
CA VAL A 23 7.62 7.11 -5.56
C VAL A 23 6.48 7.91 -6.21
N ASP A 24 5.72 7.28 -7.10
CA ASP A 24 4.89 7.92 -8.12
C ASP A 24 3.41 7.48 -8.07
N ALA A 25 3.09 6.36 -7.42
CA ALA A 25 1.74 5.81 -7.35
C ALA A 25 1.00 6.10 -6.03
N LYS A 26 1.48 7.07 -5.23
CA LYS A 26 0.91 7.43 -3.91
C LYS A 26 -0.61 7.58 -3.95
N GLN A 27 -1.10 8.44 -4.85
CA GLN A 27 -2.54 8.74 -4.96
C GLN A 27 -3.36 7.53 -5.42
N PHE A 28 -2.77 6.64 -6.23
CA PHE A 28 -3.45 5.40 -6.63
C PHE A 28 -3.72 4.53 -5.41
N TYR A 29 -2.74 4.33 -4.53
CA TYR A 29 -2.91 3.52 -3.33
C TYR A 29 -3.79 4.21 -2.27
N GLU A 30 -3.68 5.53 -2.09
CA GLU A 30 -4.57 6.30 -1.19
C GLU A 30 -6.04 6.12 -1.59
N ARG A 31 -6.38 6.19 -2.89
CA ARG A 31 -7.74 5.91 -3.41
C ARG A 31 -8.22 4.47 -3.14
N HIS A 32 -7.31 3.55 -2.86
CA HIS A 32 -7.62 2.15 -2.51
C HIS A 32 -7.57 1.89 -1.00
N GLY A 33 -7.52 2.94 -0.18
CA GLY A 33 -7.57 2.85 1.28
C GLY A 33 -6.22 2.56 1.95
N TYR A 34 -5.10 2.80 1.25
CA TYR A 34 -3.79 2.80 1.89
C TYR A 34 -3.51 4.14 2.55
N GLU A 35 -2.85 4.08 3.70
CA GLU A 35 -2.43 5.24 4.48
C GLU A 35 -0.91 5.33 4.50
N ILE A 36 -0.39 6.56 4.44
CA ILE A 36 1.04 6.82 4.58
C ILE A 36 1.42 6.63 6.05
N TYR A 37 2.47 5.86 6.31
CA TYR A 37 3.05 5.74 7.66
C TYR A 37 4.51 6.19 7.72
N GLY A 38 5.11 6.53 6.58
CA GLY A 38 6.45 7.08 6.50
C GLY A 38 6.70 7.70 5.13
N VAL A 39 7.56 8.72 5.11
CA VAL A 39 8.04 9.35 3.88
C VAL A 39 9.55 9.47 4.03
N LEU A 40 10.29 8.98 3.02
CA LEU A 40 11.70 9.28 2.88
C LEU A 40 11.84 10.34 1.79
N GLU A 41 12.19 11.55 2.22
CA GLU A 41 12.44 12.66 1.31
C GLU A 41 13.75 12.46 0.55
N ASP A 42 13.82 13.05 -0.64
CA ASP A 42 14.99 13.02 -1.52
C ASP A 42 15.50 11.59 -1.83
N ARG A 43 14.56 10.65 -1.96
CA ARG A 43 14.85 9.22 -2.16
C ARG A 43 13.94 8.58 -3.20
N PRO A 44 14.40 8.40 -4.46
CA PRO A 44 15.61 8.96 -5.07
C PRO A 44 15.63 10.50 -5.04
N ILE A 45 16.82 11.09 -5.27
CA ILE A 45 17.02 12.54 -5.25
C ILE A 45 15.96 13.24 -6.12
N GLY A 46 15.34 14.29 -5.59
CA GLY A 46 14.25 15.06 -6.20
C GLY A 46 12.86 14.43 -6.08
N THR A 47 12.72 13.31 -5.36
CA THR A 47 11.45 12.60 -5.17
C THR A 47 11.25 12.15 -3.73
N ASN A 48 10.03 11.71 -3.40
CA ASN A 48 9.71 11.14 -2.10
C ASN A 48 9.37 9.66 -2.24
N LEU A 49 9.98 8.80 -1.43
CA LEU A 49 9.56 7.40 -1.28
C LEU A 49 8.51 7.31 -0.18
N TYR A 50 7.27 7.08 -0.56
CA TYR A 50 6.16 6.91 0.35
C TYR A 50 6.07 5.47 0.81
N HIS A 51 6.00 5.27 2.12
CA HIS A 51 5.72 3.98 2.75
C HIS A 51 4.25 3.96 3.14
N LEU A 52 3.51 2.98 2.61
CA LEU A 52 2.07 2.89 2.80
C LEU A 52 1.66 1.54 3.39
N LYS A 53 0.58 1.57 4.16
CA LYS A 53 -0.05 0.38 4.73
C LYS A 53 -1.56 0.40 4.54
N LYS A 54 -2.17 -0.78 4.52
CA LYS A 54 -3.64 -0.93 4.57
C LYS A 54 -3.99 -2.12 5.45
N ARG A 55 -4.92 -1.92 6.38
CA ARG A 55 -5.52 -3.04 7.11
C ARG A 55 -6.41 -3.82 6.16
N LEU A 56 -6.13 -5.10 6.01
CA LEU A 56 -6.94 -6.00 5.20
C LEU A 56 -8.08 -6.52 6.07
N VAL A 57 -9.30 -6.47 5.53
CA VAL A 57 -10.49 -7.01 6.18
C VAL A 57 -10.93 -8.25 5.40
N LYS A 58 -11.14 -9.35 6.12
CA LYS A 58 -11.86 -10.48 5.55
C LYS A 58 -13.32 -10.09 5.50
N HIS A 59 -13.84 -9.89 4.30
CA HIS A 59 -15.28 -9.79 4.13
C HIS A 59 -15.86 -11.19 4.38
N ALA A 60 -16.78 -11.28 5.35
CA ALA A 60 -17.47 -12.50 5.71
C ALA A 60 -18.38 -12.98 4.58
#